data_AF-A0A833FV49-F1
#
_entry.id   AF-A0A833FV49-F1
#
_cell.length_a   1.000
_cell.length_b   1.000
_cell.length_c   1.000
_cell.angle_alpha   90.00
_cell.angle_beta   90.00
_cell.angle_gamma   90.00
#
_symmetry.space_group_name_H-M   'P 1'
#
loop_
_entity.id
_entity.type
_entity.pdbx_description
1 polymer ?
#
loop_
_entity_poly.entity_id
_entity_poly.type
_entity_poly.pdbx_seq_one_letter_code
_entity_poly.pdbx_strand_id
1 'polypeptide(L)'
;MADITTSRSLGRGLSAILGPDGVDLDESMQEKLGVQLLPLNMVRPGKYQPRSYFDEDGLDSLVASVKEKGIIQPIIVRPLDNHSEGYEIVAGERRWRSAIKAELEQVPVIIREMSDQEALETAIIENVQRQDLNPLEEAEGYQRLMNDFRHTQEELGKIIGKSRSHIANTLRLLNLPIKVKEYI
;
A
#
# COMPACT_ATOMS: atom_id res chain seq x y z
N MET A 1 46.58 26.69 0.71
CA MET A 1 45.89 26.59 -0.59
C MET A 1 45.37 25.18 -0.70
N ALA A 2 44.06 25.03 -0.91
CA ALA A 2 43.27 23.85 -0.56
C ALA A 2 43.56 22.61 -1.43
N ASP A 3 43.58 21.47 -0.74
CA ASP A 3 43.79 20.12 -1.24
C ASP A 3 42.67 19.63 -2.16
N ILE A 4 43.09 18.92 -3.21
CA ILE A 4 42.25 18.21 -4.17
C ILE A 4 41.99 16.81 -3.59
N THR A 5 40.78 16.56 -3.06
CA THR A 5 40.39 15.25 -2.54
C THR A 5 39.49 14.49 -3.53
N THR A 6 40.16 13.63 -4.29
CA THR A 6 39.77 12.29 -4.77
C THR A 6 38.32 11.84 -4.56
N SER A 7 37.56 11.78 -5.65
CA SER A 7 36.28 11.07 -5.77
C SER A 7 36.50 9.56 -5.66
N ARG A 8 36.18 8.98 -4.49
CA ARG A 8 36.26 7.54 -4.25
C ARG A 8 34.92 6.88 -4.62
N SER A 9 34.99 6.02 -5.62
CA SER A 9 33.93 5.21 -6.22
C SER A 9 32.97 4.56 -5.22
N LEU A 10 31.74 5.07 -5.14
CA LEU A 10 30.57 4.36 -4.63
C LEU A 10 29.99 3.49 -5.76
N GLY A 11 30.65 2.38 -6.10
CA GLY A 11 30.28 1.63 -7.31
C GLY A 11 30.61 0.15 -7.34
N ARG A 12 30.91 -0.48 -6.19
CA ARG A 12 31.27 -1.91 -6.16
C ARG A 12 30.63 -2.74 -5.05
N GLY A 13 29.95 -2.11 -4.10
CA GLY A 13 29.31 -2.82 -2.97
C GLY A 13 27.85 -3.24 -3.22
N LEU A 14 27.10 -2.47 -4.02
CA LEU A 14 25.68 -2.75 -4.29
C LEU A 14 25.48 -3.86 -5.33
N SER A 15 26.39 -3.96 -6.30
CA SER A 15 26.38 -4.98 -7.36
C SER A 15 26.72 -6.40 -6.87
N ALA A 16 27.23 -6.53 -5.63
CA ALA A 16 27.52 -7.82 -5.02
C ALA A 16 26.32 -8.38 -4.24
N ILE A 17 25.34 -7.53 -3.92
CA ILE A 17 24.09 -7.92 -3.24
C ILE A 17 22.97 -8.15 -4.27
N LEU A 18 22.99 -7.42 -5.38
CA LEU A 18 22.05 -7.55 -6.49
C LEU A 18 22.80 -8.20 -7.66
N GLY A 19 22.74 -9.53 -7.75
CA GLY A 19 23.29 -10.29 -8.88
C GLY A 19 22.67 -9.86 -10.23
N PRO A 20 23.32 -10.18 -11.36
CA PRO A 20 22.88 -9.75 -12.69
C PRO A 20 21.71 -10.55 -13.26
N ASP A 21 21.24 -11.58 -12.56
CA ASP A 21 20.11 -12.40 -12.95
C ASP A 21 18.92 -12.08 -12.04
N GLY A 22 17.71 -12.15 -12.61
CA GLY A 22 16.46 -11.65 -12.03
C GLY A 22 16.33 -11.87 -10.52
N VAL A 23 15.74 -10.88 -9.85
CA VAL A 23 15.39 -10.92 -8.43
C VAL A 23 14.40 -12.05 -8.12
N ASP A 24 14.89 -13.27 -8.08
CA ASP A 24 14.32 -14.32 -7.24
C ASP A 24 14.62 -13.90 -5.80
N LEU A 25 13.61 -13.32 -5.18
CA LEU A 25 13.62 -13.07 -3.74
C LEU A 25 13.83 -14.42 -3.05
N ASP A 26 15.05 -14.65 -2.58
CA ASP A 26 15.54 -15.81 -1.84
C ASP A 26 14.42 -16.48 -1.02
N GLU A 27 14.14 -17.77 -1.24
CA GLU A 27 13.07 -18.53 -0.55
C GLU A 27 13.16 -18.37 0.99
N SER A 28 14.38 -18.20 1.50
CA SER A 28 14.69 -17.97 2.92
C SER A 28 14.20 -16.61 3.46
N MET A 29 14.01 -15.61 2.60
CA MET A 29 13.36 -14.33 2.95
C MET A 29 11.83 -14.43 2.85
N GLN A 30 11.31 -15.22 1.92
CA GLN A 30 9.87 -15.41 1.76
C GLN A 30 9.23 -16.06 2.99
N GLU A 31 9.87 -17.10 3.57
CA GLU A 31 9.43 -17.71 4.83
C GLU A 31 9.46 -16.74 6.02
N LYS A 32 10.49 -15.88 6.11
CA LYS A 32 10.60 -14.90 7.21
C LYS A 32 9.58 -13.75 7.13
N LEU A 33 9.09 -13.43 5.94
CA LEU A 33 8.04 -12.41 5.72
C LEU A 33 6.62 -13.01 5.66
N GLY A 34 6.46 -14.33 5.75
CA GLY A 34 5.16 -15.00 5.63
C GLY A 34 4.55 -14.86 4.23
N VAL A 35 5.38 -14.76 3.19
CA VAL A 35 4.94 -14.63 1.81
C VAL A 35 4.58 -16.01 1.27
N GLN A 36 3.38 -16.14 0.69
CA GLN A 36 2.88 -17.36 0.07
C GLN A 36 2.46 -17.07 -1.37
N LEU A 37 2.61 -18.04 -2.27
CA LEU A 37 2.04 -17.96 -3.61
C LEU A 37 0.62 -18.51 -3.58
N LEU A 38 -0.35 -17.69 -3.98
CA LEU A 38 -1.74 -18.12 -4.11
C LEU A 38 -2.19 -18.08 -5.56
N PRO A 39 -3.00 -19.07 -6.00
CA PRO A 39 -3.73 -19.00 -7.25
C PRO A 39 -4.57 -17.74 -7.33
N LEU A 40 -4.55 -17.08 -8.49
CA LEU A 40 -5.22 -15.81 -8.67
C LEU A 40 -6.74 -15.90 -8.45
N ASN A 41 -7.35 -17.05 -8.75
CA ASN A 41 -8.76 -17.35 -8.54
C ASN A 41 -9.18 -17.49 -7.06
N MET A 42 -8.22 -17.67 -6.14
CA MET A 42 -8.49 -17.69 -4.70
C MET A 42 -8.48 -16.29 -4.09
N VAL A 43 -8.04 -15.26 -4.81
CA VAL A 43 -7.93 -13.89 -4.32
C VAL A 43 -9.06 -13.03 -4.90
N ARG A 44 -9.78 -12.32 -4.04
CA ARG A 44 -10.93 -11.48 -4.39
C ARG A 44 -10.71 -10.01 -4.01
N PRO A 45 -11.31 -9.06 -4.76
CA PRO A 45 -11.22 -7.65 -4.41
C PRO A 45 -11.87 -7.37 -3.06
N GLY A 46 -11.29 -6.42 -2.31
CA GLY A 46 -11.78 -6.02 -1.00
C GLY A 46 -13.12 -5.31 -1.04
N LYS A 47 -14.07 -5.73 -0.19
CA LYS A 47 -15.41 -5.16 0.00
C LYS A 47 -15.39 -3.67 0.37
N TYR A 48 -14.30 -3.21 0.99
CA TYR A 48 -14.20 -1.89 1.60
C TYR A 48 -13.32 -0.90 0.83
N GLN A 49 -12.95 -1.17 -0.43
CA GLN A 49 -12.11 -0.25 -1.19
C GLN A 49 -12.88 0.99 -1.70
N PRO A 50 -12.48 2.21 -1.30
CA PRO A 50 -13.20 3.43 -1.67
C PRO A 50 -12.88 3.95 -3.08
N ARG A 51 -11.90 3.39 -3.81
CA ARG A 51 -11.49 3.92 -5.11
C ARG A 51 -12.52 3.59 -6.20
N SER A 52 -13.37 4.58 -6.50
CA SER A 52 -14.31 4.53 -7.63
C SER A 52 -13.67 5.00 -8.95
N TYR A 53 -12.54 5.71 -8.88
CA TYR A 53 -11.77 6.17 -10.04
C TYR A 53 -10.39 5.49 -10.06
N PHE A 54 -10.20 4.57 -10.99
CA PHE A 54 -8.89 4.02 -11.30
C PHE A 54 -8.35 4.77 -12.50
N ASP A 55 -7.24 5.46 -12.31
CA ASP A 55 -6.45 6.03 -13.38
C ASP A 55 -5.90 4.87 -14.24
N GLU A 56 -6.54 4.63 -15.38
CA GLU A 56 -6.24 3.54 -16.31
C GLU A 56 -4.84 3.70 -16.92
N ASP A 57 -4.37 4.94 -17.09
CA ASP A 57 -3.07 5.26 -17.69
C ASP A 57 -1.89 4.72 -16.85
N GLY A 58 -2.02 4.73 -15.52
CA GLY A 58 -0.99 4.16 -14.64
C GLY A 58 -1.03 2.63 -14.52
N LEU A 59 -2.07 1.97 -15.04
CA LEU A 59 -2.24 0.52 -14.91
C LEU A 59 -1.47 -0.24 -15.99
N ASP A 60 -1.44 0.26 -17.22
CA ASP A 60 -0.81 -0.44 -18.34
C ASP A 60 0.72 -0.50 -18.23
N SER A 61 1.34 0.56 -17.69
CA SER A 61 2.78 0.54 -17.35
C SER A 61 3.10 -0.49 -16.25
N LEU A 62 2.21 -0.63 -15.27
CA LEU A 62 2.34 -1.63 -14.20
C LEU A 62 2.14 -3.04 -14.75
N VAL A 63 1.19 -3.25 -15.67
CA VAL A 63 1.00 -4.54 -16.37
C VAL A 63 2.26 -4.94 -17.12
N ALA A 64 2.87 -4.02 -17.88
CA ALA A 64 4.12 -4.29 -18.59
C ALA A 64 5.23 -4.72 -17.62
N SER A 65 5.39 -4.01 -16.50
CA SER A 65 6.37 -4.37 -15.47
C SER A 65 6.06 -5.73 -14.82
N VAL A 66 4.79 -6.04 -14.56
CA VAL A 66 4.36 -7.31 -13.96
C VAL A 66 4.56 -8.48 -14.92
N LYS A 67 4.36 -8.29 -16.23
CA LYS A 67 4.68 -9.30 -17.25
C LYS A 67 6.17 -9.62 -17.32
N GLU A 68 7.04 -8.61 -17.19
CA GLU A 68 8.49 -8.79 -17.31
C GLU A 68 9.13 -9.33 -16.03
N LYS A 69 8.71 -8.83 -14.85
CA LYS A 69 9.40 -9.05 -13.56
C LYS A 69 8.55 -9.74 -12.51
N GLY A 70 7.29 -10.05 -12.82
CA GLY A 70 6.33 -10.52 -11.83
C GLY A 70 5.95 -9.44 -10.81
N ILE A 71 5.28 -9.87 -9.74
CA ILE A 71 4.92 -8.98 -8.64
C ILE A 71 6.05 -8.97 -7.61
N ILE A 72 6.81 -7.87 -7.56
CA ILE A 72 7.92 -7.72 -6.61
C ILE A 72 7.42 -7.48 -5.18
N GLN A 73 6.35 -6.69 -5.01
CA GLN A 73 5.77 -6.42 -3.69
C GLN A 73 4.54 -7.31 -3.46
N PRO A 74 4.53 -8.17 -2.43
CA PRO A 74 3.40 -9.05 -2.13
C PRO A 74 2.09 -8.30 -1.83
N ILE A 75 0.97 -8.88 -2.23
CA ILE A 75 -0.38 -8.38 -1.96
C ILE A 75 -0.77 -8.76 -0.53
N ILE A 76 -1.36 -7.85 0.25
CA ILE A 76 -1.82 -8.18 1.60
C ILE A 76 -3.25 -8.68 1.50
N VAL A 77 -3.48 -9.89 1.98
CA VAL A 77 -4.80 -10.53 1.95
C VAL A 77 -5.17 -11.03 3.34
N ARG A 78 -6.48 -11.18 3.57
CA ARG A 78 -7.03 -11.85 4.75
C ARG A 78 -7.88 -13.03 4.32
N PRO A 79 -7.94 -14.12 5.10
CA PRO A 79 -8.87 -15.20 4.81
C PRO A 79 -10.32 -14.73 4.99
N LEU A 80 -11.23 -15.26 4.18
CA LEU A 80 -12.67 -15.11 4.40
C LEU A 80 -13.13 -16.06 5.51
N ASP A 81 -14.30 -15.79 6.13
CA ASP A 81 -14.86 -16.53 7.28
C ASP A 81 -14.80 -18.06 7.09
N ASN A 82 -14.96 -18.53 5.85
CA ASN A 82 -14.56 -19.87 5.45
C ASN A 82 -13.27 -19.79 4.62
N HIS A 83 -12.14 -20.30 5.12
CA HIS A 83 -10.86 -20.36 4.39
C HIS A 83 -10.98 -21.03 3.00
N SER A 84 -12.01 -21.84 2.77
CA SER A 84 -12.32 -22.46 1.47
C SER A 84 -12.95 -21.50 0.45
N GLU A 85 -13.48 -20.35 0.88
CA GLU A 85 -14.05 -19.31 0.01
C GLU A 85 -12.98 -18.40 -0.61
N GLY A 86 -11.74 -18.52 -0.13
CA GLY A 86 -10.57 -17.81 -0.61
C GLY A 86 -10.16 -16.67 0.32
N TYR A 87 -9.49 -15.69 -0.27
CA TYR A 87 -8.86 -14.58 0.40
C TYR A 87 -9.36 -13.25 -0.16
N GLU A 88 -9.48 -12.26 0.71
CA GLU A 88 -9.87 -10.90 0.35
C GLU A 88 -8.67 -9.97 0.38
N ILE A 89 -8.53 -9.13 -0.66
CA ILE A 89 -7.47 -8.13 -0.74
C ILE A 89 -7.73 -7.01 0.26
N VAL A 90 -6.75 -6.79 1.14
CA VAL A 90 -6.71 -5.66 2.06
C VAL A 90 -5.92 -4.51 1.43
N ALA A 91 -4.78 -4.82 0.80
CA ALA A 91 -3.94 -3.84 0.13
C ALA A 91 -3.25 -4.42 -1.12
N GLY A 92 -3.08 -3.59 -2.15
CA GLY A 92 -2.40 -3.99 -3.39
C GLY A 92 -3.30 -4.35 -4.57
N GLU A 93 -4.55 -3.90 -4.60
CA GLU A 93 -5.52 -4.16 -5.69
C GLU A 93 -4.96 -3.86 -7.09
N ARG A 94 -4.22 -2.75 -7.27
CA ARG A 94 -3.62 -2.41 -8.57
C ARG A 94 -2.64 -3.49 -9.05
N ARG A 95 -1.90 -4.11 -8.13
CA ARG A 95 -0.97 -5.21 -8.43
C ARG A 95 -1.74 -6.47 -8.82
N TRP A 96 -2.82 -6.80 -8.08
CA TRP A 96 -3.70 -7.93 -8.41
C TRP A 96 -4.37 -7.76 -9.79
N ARG A 97 -4.94 -6.58 -10.09
CA ARG A 97 -5.52 -6.30 -11.40
C ARG A 97 -4.49 -6.35 -12.53
N SER A 98 -3.28 -5.86 -12.26
CA SER A 98 -2.19 -5.94 -13.24
C SER A 98 -1.77 -7.38 -13.48
N ALA A 99 -1.79 -8.23 -12.45
CA ALA A 99 -1.53 -9.66 -12.55
C ALA A 99 -2.60 -10.39 -13.37
N ILE A 100 -3.89 -10.03 -13.21
CA ILE A 100 -4.98 -10.54 -14.07
C ILE A 100 -4.71 -10.19 -15.53
N LYS A 101 -4.47 -8.90 -15.83
CA LYS A 101 -4.18 -8.44 -17.19
C LYS A 101 -2.86 -8.99 -17.75
N ALA A 102 -1.93 -9.36 -16.87
CA ALA A 102 -0.68 -10.01 -17.20
C ALA A 102 -0.82 -11.53 -17.38
N GLU A 103 -2.00 -12.10 -17.13
CA GLU A 103 -2.29 -13.54 -17.23
C GLU A 103 -1.40 -14.40 -16.33
N LEU A 104 -1.06 -13.88 -15.14
CA LEU A 104 -0.31 -14.66 -14.15
C LEU A 104 -1.20 -15.73 -13.51
N GLU A 105 -0.67 -16.94 -13.32
CA GLU A 105 -1.39 -18.03 -12.65
C GLU A 105 -1.47 -17.84 -11.13
N GLN A 106 -0.39 -17.31 -10.53
CA GLN A 106 -0.22 -17.16 -9.09
C GLN A 106 0.35 -15.79 -8.75
N VAL A 107 0.05 -15.33 -7.53
CA VAL A 107 0.53 -14.04 -7.02
C VAL A 107 1.12 -14.21 -5.63
N PRO A 108 2.24 -13.52 -5.32
CA PRO A 108 2.79 -13.48 -3.98
C PRO A 108 1.87 -12.66 -3.07
N VAL A 109 1.49 -13.27 -1.96
CA VAL A 109 0.62 -12.66 -0.96
C VAL A 109 1.23 -12.77 0.43
N ILE A 110 0.82 -11.88 1.32
CA ILE A 110 1.02 -12.01 2.77
C ILE A 110 -0.37 -12.19 3.37
N ILE A 111 -0.60 -13.36 3.97
CA ILE A 111 -1.86 -13.67 4.65
C ILE A 111 -1.79 -13.10 6.06
N ARG A 112 -2.77 -12.28 6.42
CA ARG A 112 -2.93 -11.75 7.77
C ARG A 112 -4.34 -12.03 8.28
N GLU A 113 -4.41 -12.72 9.41
CA GLU A 113 -5.65 -12.88 10.16
C GLU A 113 -6.07 -11.50 10.70
N MET A 114 -7.22 -11.00 10.24
CA MET A 114 -7.76 -9.72 10.69
C MET A 114 -9.27 -9.69 10.56
N SER A 115 -9.92 -9.10 11.55
CA SER A 115 -11.36 -8.84 11.54
C SER A 115 -11.76 -7.85 10.44
N ASP A 116 -13.05 -7.79 10.11
CA ASP A 116 -13.62 -6.79 9.18
C ASP A 116 -13.24 -5.37 9.57
N GLN A 117 -13.21 -5.10 10.87
CA GLN A 117 -12.84 -3.82 11.42
C GLN A 117 -11.35 -3.53 11.16
N GLU A 118 -10.45 -4.42 11.53
CA GLU A 118 -8.99 -4.23 11.32
C GLU A 118 -8.61 -4.14 9.83
N ALA A 119 -9.31 -4.88 8.96
CA ALA A 119 -9.13 -4.80 7.51
C ALA A 119 -9.51 -3.43 6.96
N LEU A 120 -10.68 -2.91 7.39
CA LEU A 120 -11.13 -1.58 7.03
C LEU A 120 -10.16 -0.50 7.55
N GLU A 121 -9.70 -0.65 8.79
CA GLU A 121 -8.74 0.27 9.41
C GLU A 121 -7.45 0.35 8.61
N THR A 122 -6.86 -0.81 8.31
CA THR A 122 -5.62 -0.93 7.56
C THR A 122 -5.77 -0.34 6.16
N ALA A 123 -6.91 -0.60 5.49
CA ALA A 123 -7.19 -0.05 4.17
C ALA A 123 -7.28 1.49 4.19
N ILE A 124 -7.90 2.07 5.23
CA ILE A 124 -7.99 3.53 5.35
C ILE A 124 -6.61 4.12 5.69
N ILE A 125 -5.83 3.50 6.58
CA ILE A 125 -4.48 3.95 6.93
C ILE A 125 -3.56 3.95 5.69
N GLU A 126 -3.56 2.86 4.91
CA GLU A 126 -2.76 2.78 3.69
C GLU A 126 -3.15 3.87 2.70
N ASN A 127 -4.46 4.07 2.49
CA ASN A 127 -4.94 5.11 1.60
C ASN A 127 -4.52 6.51 2.07
N VAL A 128 -4.60 6.79 3.37
CA VAL A 128 -4.20 8.06 4.00
C VAL A 128 -2.69 8.31 3.96
N GLN A 129 -1.85 7.27 3.94
CA GLN A 129 -0.39 7.41 3.88
C GLN A 129 0.15 7.70 2.47
N ARG A 130 -0.73 7.84 1.49
CA ARG A 130 -0.35 8.14 0.10
C ARG A 130 0.15 9.56 -0.07
N GLN A 131 1.12 9.73 -0.96
CA GLN A 131 1.76 11.02 -1.22
C GLN A 131 0.95 11.95 -2.13
N ASP A 132 -0.08 11.44 -2.81
CA ASP A 132 -0.88 12.15 -3.82
C ASP A 132 -2.25 12.63 -3.33
N LEU A 133 -2.52 12.60 -2.02
CA LEU A 133 -3.79 13.05 -1.46
C LEU A 133 -3.93 14.58 -1.41
N ASN A 134 -5.12 15.08 -1.73
CA ASN A 134 -5.51 16.44 -1.39
C ASN A 134 -5.65 16.57 0.16
N PRO A 135 -5.24 17.70 0.78
CA PRO A 135 -5.48 17.98 2.19
C PRO A 135 -6.90 17.69 2.71
N LEU A 136 -7.94 17.84 1.88
CA LEU A 136 -9.31 17.49 2.24
C LEU A 136 -9.54 15.97 2.30
N GLU A 137 -9.00 15.20 1.36
CA GLU A 137 -9.08 13.74 1.37
C GLU A 137 -8.33 13.16 2.57
N GLU A 138 -7.18 13.74 2.90
CA GLU A 138 -6.42 13.39 4.12
C GLU A 138 -7.27 13.66 5.37
N ALA A 139 -7.93 14.83 5.44
CA ALA A 139 -8.79 15.18 6.56
C ALA A 139 -10.00 14.25 6.70
N GLU A 140 -10.64 13.88 5.59
CA GLU A 140 -11.75 12.91 5.57
C GLU A 140 -11.30 11.53 6.04
N GLY A 141 -10.12 11.08 5.60
CA GLY A 141 -9.51 9.83 6.06
C GLY A 141 -9.24 9.84 7.57
N TYR A 142 -8.67 10.92 8.11
CA TYR A 142 -8.47 11.08 9.56
C TYR A 142 -9.79 11.06 10.32
N GLN A 143 -10.80 11.81 9.85
CA GLN A 143 -12.11 11.88 10.50
C GLN A 143 -12.80 10.51 10.53
N ARG A 144 -12.70 9.75 9.44
CA ARG A 144 -13.22 8.39 9.35
C ARG A 144 -12.51 7.45 10.31
N LEU A 145 -11.17 7.51 10.39
CA LEU A 145 -10.40 6.70 11.35
C LEU A 145 -10.81 6.97 12.80
N MET A 146 -11.04 8.25 13.14
CA MET A 146 -11.51 8.62 14.48
C MET A 146 -12.94 8.15 14.76
N ASN A 147 -13.85 8.23 13.78
CA ASN A 147 -15.26 7.88 13.98
C ASN A 147 -15.49 6.37 14.01
N ASP A 148 -14.91 5.64 13.06
CA ASP A 148 -15.17 4.22 12.84
C ASP A 148 -14.39 3.36 13.86
N PHE A 149 -13.23 3.82 14.33
CA PHE A 149 -12.34 3.07 15.23
C PHE A 149 -12.12 3.73 16.60
N ARG A 150 -12.76 4.88 16.85
CA ARG A 150 -12.68 5.64 18.10
C ARG A 150 -11.26 6.08 18.48
N HIS A 151 -10.38 6.23 17.50
CA HIS A 151 -9.04 6.76 17.72
C HIS A 151 -9.09 8.21 18.22
N THR A 152 -8.30 8.50 19.23
CA THR A 152 -7.97 9.88 19.59
C THR A 152 -7.00 10.48 18.58
N GLN A 153 -6.94 11.81 18.51
CA GLN A 153 -5.96 12.51 17.66
C GLN A 153 -4.50 12.15 18.02
N GLU A 154 -4.25 11.77 19.27
CA GLU A 154 -2.93 11.37 19.72
C GLU A 154 -2.55 9.96 19.21
N GLU A 155 -3.46 8.99 19.34
CA GLU A 155 -3.27 7.63 18.83
C GLU A 155 -3.12 7.64 17.31
N LEU A 156 -3.99 8.38 16.62
CA LEU A 156 -3.93 8.52 15.17
C LEU A 156 -2.59 9.12 14.70
N GLY A 157 -2.08 10.12 15.41
CA GLY A 157 -0.76 10.70 15.14
C GLY A 157 0.37 9.67 15.28
N LYS A 158 0.32 8.79 16.29
CA LYS A 158 1.30 7.72 16.47
C LYS A 158 1.23 6.69 15.34
N ILE A 159 0.02 6.28 14.93
CA ILE A 159 -0.20 5.29 13.86
C ILE A 159 0.32 5.80 12.51
N ILE A 160 0.10 7.08 12.20
CA ILE A 160 0.43 7.67 10.89
C ILE A 160 1.84 8.31 10.89
N GLY A 161 2.48 8.44 12.06
CA GLY A 161 3.79 9.07 12.18
C GLY A 161 3.74 10.60 12.05
N LYS A 162 2.65 11.22 12.51
CA LYS A 162 2.41 12.67 12.47
C LYS A 162 2.18 13.22 13.87
N SER A 163 2.39 14.53 14.05
CA SER A 163 2.11 15.17 15.34
C SER A 163 0.59 15.29 15.56
N ARG A 164 0.16 15.20 16.81
CA ARG A 164 -1.24 15.47 17.19
C ARG A 164 -1.75 16.80 16.64
N SER A 165 -0.90 17.84 16.66
CA SER A 165 -1.23 19.17 16.14
C SER A 165 -1.46 19.18 14.62
N HIS A 166 -0.70 18.36 13.87
CA HIS A 166 -0.93 18.19 12.44
C HIS A 166 -2.31 17.60 12.18
N ILE A 167 -2.65 16.49 12.85
CA ILE A 167 -3.97 15.84 12.75
C ILE A 167 -5.09 16.85 13.07
N ALA A 168 -4.96 17.60 14.17
CA ALA A 168 -5.94 18.60 14.56
C ALA A 168 -6.11 19.73 13.53
N ASN A 169 -5.02 20.19 12.92
CA ASN A 169 -5.07 21.24 11.90
C ASN A 169 -5.70 20.74 10.60
N THR A 170 -5.35 19.55 10.15
CA THR A 170 -5.92 18.93 8.96
C THR A 170 -7.44 18.73 9.12
N LEU A 171 -7.90 18.23 10.27
CA LEU A 171 -9.33 18.08 10.56
C LEU A 171 -10.11 19.41 10.53
N ARG A 172 -9.47 20.55 10.85
CA ARG A 172 -10.14 21.86 10.79
C ARG A 172 -10.52 22.28 9.37
N LEU A 173 -9.86 21.72 8.36
CA LEU A 173 -10.20 21.96 6.95
C LEU A 173 -11.63 21.50 6.64
N LEU A 174 -12.12 20.45 7.32
CA LEU A 174 -13.50 19.96 7.16
C LEU A 174 -14.54 20.97 7.66
N ASN A 175 -14.16 21.91 8.52
CA ASN A 175 -15.07 22.95 9.03
C ASN A 175 -15.08 24.22 8.18
N LEU A 176 -14.27 24.28 7.11
CA LEU A 176 -14.27 25.43 6.22
C LEU A 176 -15.58 25.49 5.40
N PRO A 177 -16.06 26.70 5.04
CA PRO A 177 -17.17 26.84 4.10
C PRO A 177 -16.89 26.11 2.79
N ILE A 178 -17.92 25.53 2.17
CA ILE A 178 -17.80 24.75 0.91
C ILE A 178 -17.03 25.53 -0.16
N LYS A 179 -17.33 26.82 -0.32
CA LYS A 179 -16.65 27.72 -1.26
C LYS A 179 -15.13 27.80 -1.07
N VAL A 180 -14.62 27.60 0.15
CA VAL A 180 -13.18 27.61 0.44
C VAL A 180 -12.55 26.25 0.16
N LYS A 181 -13.29 25.17 0.45
CA LYS A 181 -12.85 23.78 0.18
C LYS A 181 -12.62 23.54 -1.31
N GLU A 182 -13.41 24.16 -2.19
CA GLU A 182 -13.26 24.03 -3.65
C GLU A 182 -11.93 24.60 -4.20
N TYR A 183 -11.20 25.41 -3.44
CA TYR A 183 -9.90 25.97 -3.83
C TYR A 183 -8.70 25.20 -3.26
N ILE A 184 -8.93 24.14 -2.49
CA ILE A 184 -7.91 23.31 -1.83
C ILE A 184 -7.77 22.02 -2.62
#